data_AF-A0A183CR92-F1
#
_entry.id   AF-A0A183CR92-F1
#
_cell.length_a   1.000
_cell.length_b   1.000
_cell.length_c   1.000
_cell.angle_alpha   90.00
_cell.angle_beta   90.00
_cell.angle_gamma   90.00
#
_symmetry.space_group_name_H-M   'P 1'
#
loop_
_entity.id
_entity.type
_entity.pdbx_description
1 polymer ?
#
loop_
_entity_poly.entity_id
_entity_poly.type
_entity_poly.pdbx_seq_one_letter_code
_entity_poly.pdbx_strand_id
1 'polypeptide(L)'
;MLALFQTIDLALNLYTWVLIASAIFSWLYAFNVINSRNQFVNAIGSFLVNVTEPALRPIRRILPNLGGIDISPIILLLIIFFIRSFIGLWRKHDDHVRLSVRLTPNGGRDAIDGVEQDADGNAHLKARVSAVPEGGKANKALIVLLAKKLGLPKSSITFISGETARKKILRIDTDPEDFEKLFKKLAG
;
A
#
# COMPACT_ATOMS: atom_id res chain seq x y z
N MET A 1 9.47 4.88 18.92
CA MET A 1 9.39 5.66 17.67
C MET A 1 8.66 4.93 16.55
N LEU A 2 9.02 3.68 16.18
CA LEU A 2 8.36 2.93 15.09
C LEU A 2 6.84 2.72 15.29
N ALA A 3 6.40 2.42 16.52
CA ALA A 3 4.96 2.24 16.81
C ALA A 3 4.15 3.51 16.56
N LEU A 4 4.68 4.69 16.89
CA LEU A 4 4.01 5.98 16.66
C LEU A 4 3.80 6.23 15.16
N PHE A 5 4.82 5.99 14.34
CA PHE A 5 4.70 6.11 12.88
C PHE A 5 3.68 5.12 12.30
N GLN A 6 3.62 3.90 12.82
CA GLN A 6 2.62 2.91 12.43
C GLN A 6 1.20 3.34 12.84
N THR A 7 1.03 3.90 14.03
CA THR A 7 -0.27 4.43 14.47
C THR A 7 -0.72 5.60 13.61
N ILE A 8 0.19 6.51 13.25
CA ILE A 8 -0.10 7.62 12.35
C ILE A 8 -0.49 7.10 10.96
N ASP A 9 0.26 6.15 10.41
CA ASP A 9 -0.07 5.58 9.10
C ASP A 9 -1.41 4.85 9.12
N LEU A 10 -1.72 4.10 10.19
CA LEU A 10 -3.03 3.47 10.38
C LEU A 10 -4.15 4.51 10.40
N ALA A 11 -3.97 5.60 11.15
CA ALA A 11 -4.95 6.68 11.23
C ALA A 11 -5.17 7.35 9.87
N LEU A 12 -4.10 7.63 9.12
CA LEU A 12 -4.18 8.16 7.76
C LEU A 12 -4.84 7.15 6.80
N ASN A 13 -4.64 5.84 6.98
CA ASN A 13 -5.33 4.81 6.19
C ASN A 13 -6.84 4.88 6.40
N LEU A 14 -7.26 4.84 7.67
CA LEU A 14 -8.67 4.90 8.02
C LEU A 14 -9.31 6.19 7.52
N TYR A 15 -8.62 7.32 7.67
CA TYR A 15 -9.10 8.60 7.17
C TYR A 15 -9.24 8.63 5.64
N THR A 16 -8.33 7.98 4.91
CA THR A 16 -8.41 7.82 3.44
C THR A 16 -9.68 7.08 3.04
N TRP A 17 -10.00 5.98 3.72
CA TRP A 17 -11.26 5.23 3.46
C TRP A 17 -12.50 6.04 3.75
N VAL A 18 -12.52 6.79 4.86
CA VAL A 18 -13.62 7.71 5.19
C VAL A 18 -13.78 8.78 4.12
N LEU A 19 -12.67 9.33 3.61
CA LEU A 19 -12.68 10.34 2.57
C LEU A 19 -13.21 9.80 1.23
N ILE A 20 -12.80 8.59 0.85
CA ILE A 20 -13.34 7.90 -0.33
C ILE A 20 -14.84 7.65 -0.16
N ALA A 21 -15.27 7.16 1.00
CA ALA A 21 -16.69 6.95 1.30
C ALA A 21 -17.48 8.26 1.19
N SER A 22 -16.95 9.35 1.75
CA SER A 22 -17.53 10.70 1.66
C SER A 22 -17.67 11.19 0.22
N ALA A 23 -16.63 10.99 -0.60
CA ALA A 23 -16.63 11.36 -2.02
C ALA A 23 -17.67 10.57 -2.82
N ILE A 24 -17.71 9.23 -2.63
CA ILE A 24 -18.71 8.37 -3.26
C ILE A 24 -20.12 8.80 -2.82
N PHE A 25 -20.33 9.05 -1.53
CA PHE A 25 -21.62 9.47 -0.98
C PHE A 25 -22.09 10.81 -1.56
N SER A 26 -21.17 11.76 -1.75
CA SER A 26 -21.43 13.03 -2.41
C SER A 26 -21.91 12.83 -3.85
N TRP A 27 -21.28 11.95 -4.63
CA TRP A 27 -21.74 11.61 -5.98
C TRP A 27 -23.08 10.88 -5.99
N LEU A 28 -23.30 9.95 -5.05
CA LEU A 28 -24.59 9.27 -4.93
C LEU A 28 -25.73 10.25 -4.67
N TYR A 29 -25.50 11.32 -3.89
CA TYR A 29 -26.47 12.40 -3.73
C TYR A 29 -26.60 13.28 -4.97
N ALA A 30 -25.49 13.72 -5.56
CA ALA A 30 -25.49 14.62 -6.70
C ALA A 30 -26.24 14.00 -7.91
N PHE A 31 -26.10 12.70 -8.12
CA PHE A 31 -26.77 11.95 -9.18
C PHE A 31 -28.14 11.38 -8.76
N ASN A 32 -28.71 11.81 -7.63
CA ASN A 32 -30.01 11.37 -7.11
C ASN A 32 -30.15 9.84 -6.97
N VAL A 33 -29.05 9.11 -6.77
CA VAL A 33 -29.04 7.65 -6.60
C VAL A 33 -29.59 7.26 -5.22
N ILE A 34 -29.28 8.08 -4.21
CA ILE A 34 -29.74 7.88 -2.83
C ILE A 34 -30.61 9.06 -2.38
N ASN A 35 -31.65 8.76 -1.60
CA ASN A 35 -32.62 9.75 -1.17
C ASN A 35 -32.25 10.34 0.19
N SER A 36 -31.92 11.64 0.21
CA SER A 36 -31.55 12.39 1.42
C SER A 36 -32.69 12.53 2.43
N ARG A 37 -33.94 12.22 2.04
CA ARG A 37 -35.09 12.23 2.95
C ARG A 37 -35.05 11.08 3.96
N ASN A 38 -34.30 10.02 3.66
CA ASN A 38 -34.14 8.92 4.62
C ASN A 38 -33.17 9.35 5.73
N GLN A 39 -33.64 9.33 6.97
CA GLN A 39 -32.87 9.74 8.14
C GLN A 39 -31.55 8.97 8.29
N PHE A 40 -31.53 7.68 7.95
CA PHE A 40 -30.33 6.85 8.04
C PHE A 40 -29.25 7.31 7.03
N VAL A 41 -29.67 7.54 5.78
CA VAL A 41 -28.78 8.02 4.70
C VAL A 41 -28.25 9.41 5.05
N ASN A 42 -29.12 10.30 5.55
CA ASN A 42 -28.71 11.62 5.98
C ASN A 42 -27.73 11.57 7.16
N ALA A 43 -27.95 10.70 8.15
CA ALA A 43 -27.05 10.53 9.28
C ALA A 43 -25.64 10.09 8.85
N ILE A 44 -25.54 9.09 7.95
CA ILE A 44 -24.25 8.64 7.40
C ILE A 44 -23.57 9.78 6.63
N GLY A 45 -24.31 10.46 5.74
CA GLY A 45 -23.75 11.57 4.97
C GLY A 45 -23.23 12.70 5.85
N SER A 46 -24.03 13.09 6.85
CA SER A 46 -23.67 14.13 7.81
C SER A 46 -22.43 13.74 8.61
N PHE A 47 -22.31 12.48 9.03
CA PHE A 47 -21.10 11.99 9.71
C PHE A 47 -19.88 12.07 8.81
N LEU A 48 -19.97 11.54 7.57
CA LEU A 48 -18.86 11.55 6.61
C LEU A 48 -18.40 12.98 6.30
N VAL A 49 -19.34 13.89 6.05
CA VAL A 49 -19.04 15.31 5.83
C VAL A 49 -18.40 15.91 7.07
N ASN A 50 -18.98 15.76 8.26
CA ASN A 50 -18.44 16.35 9.48
C ASN A 50 -17.02 15.88 9.81
N VAL A 51 -16.71 14.60 9.56
CA VAL A 51 -15.36 14.06 9.75
C VAL A 51 -14.37 14.59 8.72
N THR A 52 -14.81 14.81 7.47
CA THR A 52 -13.92 15.20 6.36
C THR A 52 -13.81 16.72 6.16
N GLU A 53 -14.80 17.49 6.61
CA GLU A 53 -14.91 18.93 6.40
C GLU A 53 -13.72 19.74 6.94
N PRO A 54 -13.17 19.46 8.14
CA PRO A 54 -12.05 20.23 8.67
C PRO A 54 -10.82 20.24 7.73
N ALA A 55 -10.58 19.13 7.01
CA ALA A 55 -9.48 19.02 6.06
C ALA A 55 -9.87 19.46 4.65
N LEU A 56 -11.14 19.30 4.24
CA LEU A 56 -11.63 19.67 2.91
C LEU A 56 -11.89 21.19 2.78
N ARG A 57 -12.33 21.84 3.85
CA ARG A 57 -12.72 23.26 3.84
C ARG A 57 -11.60 24.20 3.38
N PRO A 58 -10.32 24.05 3.83
CA PRO A 58 -9.23 24.86 3.30
C PRO A 58 -9.02 24.68 1.80
N ILE A 59 -9.14 23.44 1.29
CA ILE A 59 -8.94 23.12 -0.13
C ILE A 59 -10.07 23.71 -0.98
N ARG A 60 -11.32 23.57 -0.54
CA ARG A 60 -12.50 24.16 -1.19
C ARG A 60 -12.45 25.67 -1.30
N ARG A 61 -11.79 26.34 -0.35
CA ARG A 61 -11.61 27.81 -0.40
C ARG A 61 -10.65 28.26 -1.50
N ILE A 62 -9.76 27.38 -1.96
CA ILE A 62 -8.75 27.67 -2.97
C ILE A 62 -9.26 27.29 -4.36
N LEU A 63 -10.06 26.22 -4.46
CA LEU A 63 -10.57 25.73 -5.73
C LEU A 63 -11.76 26.55 -6.25
N PRO A 64 -11.84 26.77 -7.57
CA PRO A 64 -13.06 27.31 -8.19
C PRO A 64 -14.21 26.30 -8.09
N ASN A 65 -15.44 26.80 -8.06
CA ASN A 65 -16.63 25.95 -8.07
C ASN A 65 -16.86 25.36 -9.47
N LEU A 66 -16.60 24.06 -9.64
CA LEU A 66 -16.66 23.35 -10.93
C LEU A 66 -18.06 22.78 -11.26
N GLY A 67 -19.12 23.53 -10.95
CA GLY A 67 -20.48 23.18 -11.39
C GLY A 67 -21.00 21.86 -10.79
N GLY A 68 -21.14 21.81 -9.46
CA GLY A 68 -21.81 20.70 -8.75
C GLY A 68 -20.95 19.46 -8.47
N ILE A 69 -19.75 19.37 -9.07
CA ILE A 69 -18.80 18.29 -8.80
C ILE A 69 -17.68 18.83 -7.90
N ASP A 70 -17.60 18.33 -6.67
CA ASP A 70 -16.52 18.68 -5.74
C ASP A 70 -15.28 17.80 -6.00
N ILE A 71 -14.21 18.42 -6.51
CA ILE A 71 -12.91 17.76 -6.77
C ILE A 71 -12.02 17.78 -5.51
N SER A 72 -12.38 18.53 -4.47
CA SER A 72 -11.56 18.70 -3.25
C SER A 72 -11.14 17.37 -2.58
N PRO A 73 -11.99 16.32 -2.52
CA PRO A 73 -11.58 15.02 -1.99
C PRO A 73 -10.40 14.40 -2.73
N ILE A 74 -10.33 14.54 -4.07
CA ILE A 74 -9.23 14.01 -4.87
C ILE A 74 -7.93 14.73 -4.52
N ILE A 75 -7.96 16.06 -4.38
CA ILE A 75 -6.78 16.83 -3.99
C ILE A 75 -6.31 16.45 -2.59
N LEU A 76 -7.23 16.28 -1.65
CA LEU A 76 -6.89 15.85 -0.30
C LEU A 76 -6.29 14.45 -0.28
N LEU A 77 -6.81 13.51 -1.09
CA LEU A 77 -6.23 12.18 -1.27
C LEU A 77 -4.79 12.26 -1.78
N LEU A 78 -4.51 13.10 -2.78
CA LEU A 78 -3.16 13.30 -3.31
C LEU A 78 -2.20 13.84 -2.23
N ILE A 79 -2.65 14.81 -1.42
CA ILE A 79 -1.85 15.36 -0.31
C ILE A 79 -1.57 14.28 0.74
N ILE A 80 -2.59 13.48 1.12
CA ILE A 80 -2.42 12.39 2.07
C ILE A 80 -1.44 11.35 1.53
N PHE A 81 -1.57 10.92 0.27
CA PHE A 81 -0.64 9.98 -0.35
C PHE A 81 0.78 10.54 -0.41
N PHE A 82 0.94 11.83 -0.73
CA PHE A 82 2.22 12.50 -0.69
C PHE A 82 2.82 12.43 0.72
N ILE A 83 2.11 12.86 1.76
CA ILE A 83 2.60 12.82 3.15
C ILE A 83 2.96 11.39 3.57
N ARG A 84 2.14 10.40 3.23
CA ARG A 84 2.41 8.98 3.52
C ARG A 84 3.65 8.47 2.80
N SER A 85 3.92 8.95 1.58
CA SER A 85 5.14 8.61 0.85
C SER A 85 6.39 9.06 1.60
N PHE A 86 6.38 10.25 2.25
CA PHE A 86 7.52 10.69 3.09
C PHE A 86 7.67 9.87 4.37
N ILE A 87 6.55 9.48 5.00
CA ILE A 87 6.57 8.58 6.16
C ILE A 87 7.15 7.20 5.77
N GLY A 88 6.86 6.73 4.55
CA GLY A 88 7.43 5.52 3.97
C GLY A 88 8.89 5.65 3.52
N LEU A 89 9.31 6.85 3.08
CA LEU A 89 10.65 7.15 2.56
C LEU A 89 11.73 7.07 3.65
N TRP A 90 11.40 7.40 4.90
CA TRP A 90 12.31 7.33 6.05
C TRP A 90 12.21 6.00 6.82
N ARG A 91 12.22 4.87 6.12
CA ARG A 91 12.52 3.55 6.73
C ARG A 91 13.95 3.14 6.39
N LYS A 92 14.94 3.82 7.00
CA LYS A 92 16.27 3.21 7.18
C LYS A 92 16.18 2.19 8.30
N HIS A 93 16.14 0.92 7.92
CA HIS A 93 16.66 -0.13 8.79
C HIS A 93 18.17 -0.14 8.52
N ASP A 94 18.95 0.48 9.40
CA ASP A 94 20.40 0.67 9.22
C ASP A 94 21.20 -0.65 9.16
N ASP A 95 20.55 -1.81 9.33
CA ASP A 95 21.15 -3.15 9.34
C ASP A 95 20.51 -4.15 8.36
N HIS A 96 19.34 -3.85 7.77
CA HIS A 96 18.65 -4.78 6.87
C HIS A 96 17.62 -4.11 5.96
N VAL A 97 17.35 -4.70 4.81
CA VAL A 97 16.27 -4.27 3.92
C VAL A 97 15.04 -5.15 4.09
N ARG A 98 13.85 -4.55 4.15
CA ARG A 98 12.58 -5.29 4.12
C ARG A 98 12.04 -5.36 2.70
N LEU A 99 12.06 -6.54 2.11
CA LEU A 99 11.50 -6.78 0.78
C LEU A 99 10.12 -7.42 0.92
N SER A 100 9.11 -6.73 0.42
CA SER A 100 7.76 -7.28 0.32
C SER A 100 7.58 -7.99 -1.01
N VAL A 101 7.16 -9.26 -0.97
CA VAL A 101 7.03 -10.13 -2.13
C VAL A 101 5.63 -10.72 -2.20
N ARG A 102 4.99 -10.63 -3.36
CA ARG A 102 3.77 -11.38 -3.66
C ARG A 102 4.15 -12.68 -4.35
N LEU A 103 3.98 -13.79 -3.65
CA LEU A 103 4.30 -15.13 -4.16
C LEU A 103 3.08 -15.76 -4.84
N THR A 104 3.26 -16.17 -6.09
CA THR A 104 2.32 -17.02 -6.83
C THR A 104 2.90 -18.44 -6.91
N PRO A 105 2.41 -19.39 -6.09
CA PRO A 105 2.80 -20.79 -6.20
C PRO A 105 2.18 -21.44 -7.45
N ASN A 106 2.71 -22.59 -7.88
CA ASN A 106 2.30 -23.28 -9.12
C ASN A 106 2.37 -22.41 -10.39
N GLY A 107 3.31 -21.46 -10.44
CA GLY A 107 3.45 -20.49 -11.54
C GLY A 107 4.14 -21.02 -12.79
N GLY A 108 4.30 -22.34 -12.91
CA GLY A 108 4.96 -23.03 -14.04
C GLY A 108 6.50 -22.95 -14.02
N ARG A 109 7.07 -21.77 -13.78
CA ARG A 109 8.53 -21.55 -13.67
C ARG A 109 8.86 -20.61 -12.53
N ASP A 110 10.11 -20.66 -12.05
CA ASP A 110 10.60 -19.75 -11.02
C ASP A 110 11.08 -18.44 -11.66
N ALA A 111 10.38 -17.34 -11.40
CA ALA A 111 10.67 -16.04 -12.00
C ALA A 111 10.23 -14.87 -11.13
N ILE A 112 10.91 -13.73 -11.32
CA ILE A 112 10.49 -12.43 -10.80
C ILE A 112 9.83 -11.69 -11.97
N ASP A 113 8.58 -11.29 -11.79
CA ASP A 113 7.73 -10.73 -12.85
C ASP A 113 7.68 -9.20 -12.84
N GLY A 114 8.42 -8.56 -11.94
CA GLY A 114 8.51 -7.10 -11.81
C GLY A 114 7.93 -6.58 -10.49
N VAL A 115 7.76 -5.26 -10.43
CA VAL A 115 7.27 -4.54 -9.26
C VAL A 115 5.84 -4.07 -9.50
N GLU A 116 4.96 -4.30 -8.52
CA GLU A 116 3.57 -3.85 -8.53
C GLU A 116 3.34 -2.97 -7.30
N GLN A 117 2.70 -1.82 -7.48
CA GLN A 117 2.23 -1.00 -6.37
C GLN A 117 0.83 -1.43 -5.97
N ASP A 118 0.58 -1.58 -4.67
CA ASP A 118 -0.79 -1.72 -4.17
C ASP A 118 -1.52 -0.37 -4.15
N ALA A 119 -2.84 -0.42 -3.90
CA ALA A 119 -3.69 0.77 -3.84
C ALA A 119 -3.31 1.73 -2.71
N ASP A 120 -2.50 1.28 -1.74
CA ASP A 120 -1.97 2.07 -0.64
C ASP A 120 -0.58 2.67 -0.99
N GLY A 121 -0.08 2.47 -2.22
CA GLY A 121 1.21 2.98 -2.70
C GLY A 121 2.43 2.15 -2.28
N ASN A 122 2.23 0.99 -1.66
CA ASN A 122 3.33 0.10 -1.27
C ASN A 122 3.77 -0.74 -2.47
N ALA A 123 5.07 -0.70 -2.77
CA ALA A 123 5.68 -1.52 -3.81
C ALA A 123 5.91 -2.96 -3.31
N HIS A 124 5.54 -3.93 -4.13
CA HIS A 124 5.79 -5.35 -3.89
C HIS A 124 6.39 -6.02 -5.12
N LEU A 125 7.35 -6.89 -4.90
CA LEU A 125 7.95 -7.68 -5.97
C LEU A 125 7.04 -8.87 -6.29
N LYS A 126 6.63 -9.05 -7.54
CA LYS A 126 5.90 -10.25 -7.98
C LYS A 126 6.90 -11.36 -8.24
N ALA A 127 6.75 -12.45 -7.50
CA ALA A 127 7.53 -13.66 -7.71
C ALA A 127 6.59 -14.83 -7.95
N ARG A 128 6.88 -15.64 -8.96
CA ARG A 128 6.23 -16.92 -9.19
C ARG A 128 7.21 -18.05 -8.95
N VAL A 129 6.71 -19.13 -8.37
CA VAL A 129 7.49 -20.37 -8.17
C VAL A 129 6.69 -21.55 -8.68
N SER A 130 7.38 -22.50 -9.28
CA SER A 130 6.85 -23.80 -9.70
C SER A 130 6.46 -24.69 -8.51
N ALA A 131 7.08 -24.48 -7.35
CA ALA A 131 6.82 -25.25 -6.15
C ALA A 131 5.39 -25.09 -5.62
N VAL A 132 4.81 -26.22 -5.20
CA VAL A 132 3.51 -26.29 -4.53
C VAL A 132 3.58 -25.63 -3.14
N PRO A 133 2.48 -25.01 -2.66
CA PRO A 133 2.42 -24.35 -1.35
C PRO A 133 2.24 -25.35 -0.19
N GLU A 134 2.90 -26.51 -0.25
CA GLU A 134 2.80 -27.57 0.77
C GLU A 134 4.11 -27.69 1.56
N GLY A 135 4.01 -27.86 2.87
CA GLY A 135 5.16 -28.09 3.75
C GLY A 135 6.26 -27.02 3.66
N GLY A 136 5.90 -25.77 3.34
CA GLY A 136 6.84 -24.66 3.19
C GLY A 136 7.74 -24.74 1.94
N LYS A 137 7.50 -25.66 1.00
CA LYS A 137 8.30 -25.81 -0.23
C LYS A 137 8.32 -24.54 -1.08
N ALA A 138 7.17 -23.90 -1.25
CA ALA A 138 7.07 -22.61 -1.96
C ALA A 138 7.89 -21.49 -1.27
N ASN A 139 7.92 -21.45 0.07
CA ASN A 139 8.70 -20.46 0.82
C ASN A 139 10.20 -20.68 0.63
N LYS A 140 10.65 -21.95 0.69
CA LYS A 140 12.05 -22.32 0.42
C LYS A 140 12.44 -21.99 -1.02
N ALA A 141 11.59 -22.31 -1.99
CA ALA A 141 11.80 -21.98 -3.40
C ALA A 141 11.93 -20.46 -3.61
N LEU A 142 11.12 -19.66 -2.92
CA LEU A 142 11.23 -18.20 -2.97
C LEU A 142 12.57 -17.69 -2.43
N ILE A 143 13.05 -18.20 -1.28
CA ILE A 143 14.38 -17.83 -0.74
C ILE A 143 15.47 -18.18 -1.75
N VAL A 144 15.42 -19.37 -2.35
CA VAL A 144 16.41 -19.82 -3.35
C VAL A 144 16.40 -18.92 -4.58
N LEU A 145 15.21 -18.57 -5.07
CA LEU A 145 15.02 -17.68 -6.22
C LEU A 145 15.62 -16.31 -5.95
N LEU A 146 15.28 -15.69 -4.80
CA LEU A 146 15.78 -14.37 -4.42
C LEU A 146 17.29 -14.38 -4.19
N ALA A 147 17.82 -15.37 -3.46
CA ALA A 147 19.26 -15.52 -3.21
C ALA A 147 20.05 -15.60 -4.52
N LYS A 148 19.61 -16.44 -5.47
CA LYS A 148 20.27 -16.59 -6.77
C LYS A 148 20.21 -15.30 -7.61
N LYS A 149 19.09 -14.59 -7.55
CA LYS A 149 18.85 -13.38 -8.34
C LYS A 149 19.57 -12.15 -7.78
N LEU A 150 19.60 -12.00 -6.46
CA LEU A 150 20.32 -10.93 -5.76
C LEU A 150 21.82 -11.22 -5.57
N GLY A 151 22.27 -12.47 -5.80
CA GLY A 151 23.65 -12.87 -5.53
C GLY A 151 23.99 -12.91 -4.04
N LEU A 152 22.98 -13.06 -3.17
CA LEU A 152 23.12 -13.04 -1.71
C LEU A 152 23.04 -14.47 -1.14
N PRO A 153 23.70 -14.77 -0.01
CA PRO A 153 23.59 -16.07 0.63
C PRO A 153 22.17 -16.28 1.17
N LYS A 154 21.66 -17.51 1.10
CA LYS A 154 20.30 -17.85 1.60
C LYS A 154 20.10 -17.48 3.07
N SER A 155 21.16 -17.51 3.87
CA SER A 155 21.15 -17.13 5.30
C SER A 155 20.88 -15.65 5.54
N SER A 156 21.16 -14.78 4.56
CA SER A 156 20.86 -13.34 4.65
C SER A 156 19.39 -13.02 4.41
N ILE A 157 18.58 -14.01 3.98
CA ILE A 157 17.17 -13.81 3.63
C ILE A 157 16.31 -14.57 4.62
N THR A 158 15.61 -13.84 5.49
CA THR A 158 14.79 -14.41 6.57
C THR A 158 13.33 -13.97 6.41
N PHE A 159 12.36 -14.84 6.67
CA PHE A 159 10.95 -14.43 6.70
C PHE A 159 10.66 -13.65 7.99
N ILE A 160 10.08 -12.45 7.86
CA ILE A 160 9.58 -11.67 9.00
C ILE A 160 8.10 -12.00 9.23
N SER A 161 7.32 -12.11 8.16
CA SER A 161 5.87 -12.32 8.24
C SER A 161 5.27 -12.83 6.93
N GLY A 162 4.07 -13.41 7.02
CA GLY A 162 3.30 -13.87 5.86
C GLY A 162 3.65 -15.27 5.37
N GLU A 163 4.22 -16.15 6.20
CA GLU A 163 4.59 -17.51 5.79
C GLU A 163 3.42 -18.32 5.21
N THR A 164 2.21 -18.10 5.73
CA THR A 164 0.96 -18.70 5.25
C THR A 164 0.20 -17.82 4.24
N ALA A 165 0.59 -16.55 4.08
CA ALA A 165 -0.05 -15.61 3.19
C ALA A 165 0.64 -15.53 1.82
N ARG A 166 -0.09 -15.08 0.79
CA ARG A 166 0.48 -14.80 -0.56
C ARG A 166 1.39 -13.58 -0.56
N LYS A 167 1.11 -12.60 0.31
CA LYS A 167 1.97 -11.43 0.54
C LYS A 167 2.93 -11.77 1.69
N LYS A 168 4.23 -11.75 1.40
CA LYS A 168 5.31 -12.14 2.30
C LYS A 168 6.23 -10.96 2.53
N ILE A 169 6.75 -10.83 3.75
CA ILE A 169 7.75 -9.81 4.10
C ILE A 169 9.02 -10.53 4.49
N LEU A 170 10.10 -10.28 3.73
CA LEU A 170 11.42 -10.85 3.98
C LEU A 170 12.37 -9.76 4.49
N ARG A 171 13.21 -10.14 5.45
CA ARG A 171 14.41 -9.42 5.89
C ARG A 171 15.56 -9.84 5.01
N ILE A 172 16.30 -8.88 4.47
CA ILE A 172 17.52 -9.09 3.71
C ILE A 172 18.64 -8.38 4.47
N ASP A 173 19.54 -9.13 5.09
CA ASP A 173 20.68 -8.60 5.83
C ASP A 173 21.77 -8.16 4.84
N THR A 174 21.67 -6.92 4.38
CA THR A 174 22.59 -6.28 3.44
C THR A 174 22.48 -4.77 3.56
N ASP A 175 23.54 -4.06 3.21
CA ASP A 175 23.54 -2.60 3.21
C ASP A 175 22.49 -2.07 2.20
N PRO A 176 21.67 -1.07 2.60
CA PRO A 176 20.62 -0.53 1.74
C PRO A 176 21.12 0.01 0.38
N GLU A 177 22.33 0.59 0.34
CA GLU A 177 22.92 1.14 -0.89
C GLU A 177 23.31 0.05 -1.89
N ASP A 178 23.82 -1.06 -1.40
CA ASP A 178 24.17 -2.21 -2.25
C ASP A 178 22.92 -2.95 -2.69
N PHE A 179 21.89 -3.02 -1.84
CA PHE A 179 20.59 -3.55 -2.23
C PHE A 179 19.98 -2.77 -3.39
N GLU A 180 20.08 -1.44 -3.41
CA GLU A 180 19.52 -0.64 -4.51
C GLU A 180 20.15 -0.98 -5.87
N LYS A 181 21.48 -1.21 -5.88
CA LYS A 181 22.22 -1.65 -7.09
C LYS A 181 21.77 -3.04 -7.53
N LEU A 182 21.59 -3.96 -6.59
CA LEU A 182 21.12 -5.33 -6.87
C LEU A 182 19.67 -5.34 -7.35
N PHE A 183 18.82 -4.50 -6.77
CA PHE A 183 17.41 -4.38 -7.14
C PHE A 183 17.22 -3.80 -8.54
N LYS A 184 18.00 -2.79 -8.93
CA LYS A 184 18.00 -2.25 -10.30
C LYS A 184 18.35 -3.33 -11.35
N LYS A 185 19.19 -4.31 -11.01
CA LYS A 185 19.47 -5.47 -11.88
C LYS A 185 18.32 -6.47 -11.98
N LEU A 186 17.36 -6.43 -11.07
CA LEU A 186 16.18 -7.31 -11.07
C LEU A 186 14.93 -6.69 -11.69
N ALA A 187 14.84 -5.36 -11.67
CA ALA A 187 13.71 -4.61 -12.20
C ALA A 187 13.92 -4.13 -13.64
N GLY A 188 15.14 -4.23 -14.18
CA GLY A 188 15.46 -4.02 -15.60
C GLY A 188 15.58 -5.34 -16.35
#